data_AF-A0A2I2Y8L4-F1
#
_entry.id   AF-A0A2I2Y8L4-F1
#
_cell.length_a   1.000
_cell.length_b   1.000
_cell.length_c   1.000
_cell.angle_alpha   90.00
_cell.angle_beta   90.00
_cell.angle_gamma   90.00
#
_symmetry.space_group_name_H-M   'P 1'
#
loop_
_entity.id
_entity.type
_entity.pdbx_description
1 polymer ?
#
loop_
_entity_poly.entity_id
_entity_poly.type
_entity_poly.pdbx_seq_one_letter_code
_entity_poly.pdbx_strand_id
1 'polypeptide(L)' 'MGAYKYIQKLWRKKQSDVMRFLLRLSALHRAPCPTRPDKAKQGYVIYRIRVRRGG' A
#
# COMPACT_ATOMS: atom_id res chain seq x y z
N MET A 1 -10.35 -0.62 20.14
CA MET A 1 -10.07 0.02 18.84
C MET A 1 -9.38 -1.01 17.94
N GLY A 2 -9.92 -1.35 16.78
CA GLY A 2 -9.37 -2.41 15.93
C GLY A 2 -8.16 -2.00 15.09
N ALA A 3 -7.33 -2.98 14.73
CA ALA A 3 -6.10 -2.79 13.92
C ALA A 3 -6.34 -2.01 12.61
N TYR A 4 -7.49 -2.19 11.97
CA TYR A 4 -7.87 -1.48 10.74
C TYR A 4 -7.94 0.05 10.91
N LYS A 5 -8.34 0.55 12.08
CA LYS A 5 -8.41 2.00 12.36
C LYS A 5 -7.02 2.62 12.42
N TYR A 6 -6.02 1.88 12.91
CA TYR A 6 -4.62 2.32 12.93
C TYR A 6 -4.03 2.36 11.52
N ILE A 7 -4.26 1.31 10.73
CA ILE A 7 -3.85 1.25 9.32
C ILE A 7 -4.44 2.44 8.55
N GLN A 8 -5.72 2.75 8.75
CA GLN A 8 -6.37 3.90 8.11
C GLN A 8 -5.75 5.24 8.53
N LYS A 9 -5.43 5.42 9.83
CA LYS A 9 -4.76 6.64 10.33
C LYS A 9 -3.35 6.80 9.74
N LEU A 10 -2.59 5.72 9.66
CA LEU A 10 -1.24 5.70 9.09
C LEU A 10 -1.30 6.09 7.60
N TRP A 11 -2.28 5.57 6.86
CA TRP A 11 -2.52 5.92 5.46
C TRP A 11 -2.96 7.37 5.21
N ARG A 12 -3.53 8.06 6.20
CA ARG A 12 -3.79 9.51 6.11
C ARG A 12 -2.48 10.31 6.21
N LYS A 13 -1.45 9.78 6.87
CA LYS A 13 -0.13 10.41 7.05
C LYS A 13 0.92 9.87 6.07
N LYS A 14 0.64 9.99 4.77
CA LYS A 14 1.55 9.50 3.69
C LYS A 14 2.93 10.18 3.65
N GLN A 15 3.07 11.36 4.25
CA GLN A 15 4.32 12.11 4.29
C GLN A 15 5.30 11.60 5.35
N SER A 16 4.85 10.77 6.30
CA SER A 16 5.74 10.18 7.31
C SER A 16 6.88 9.39 6.67
N ASP A 17 8.06 9.41 7.30
CA ASP A 17 9.26 8.74 6.80
C ASP A 17 9.05 7.24 6.61
N VAL A 18 8.29 6.62 7.52
CA VAL A 18 7.88 5.22 7.43
C VAL A 18 7.08 4.95 6.15
N MET A 19 6.06 5.77 5.85
CA MET A 19 5.26 5.58 4.64
C MET A 19 6.05 5.88 3.37
N ARG A 20 6.89 6.92 3.37
CA ARG A 20 7.76 7.25 2.23
C ARG A 20 8.75 6.13 1.92
N PHE A 21 9.32 5.51 2.96
CA PHE A 21 10.22 4.36 2.81
C PHE A 21 9.49 3.15 2.22
N LEU A 22 8.35 2.76 2.83
CA LEU A 22 7.58 1.60 2.38
C LEU A 22 7.06 1.73 0.94
N LEU A 23 6.62 2.92 0.54
CA LEU A 23 6.12 3.17 -0.82
C LEU A 23 7.22 3.23 -1.89
N ARG A 24 8.49 3.35 -1.51
CA ARG A 24 9.63 3.34 -2.44
C ARG A 24 10.09 1.93 -2.83
N LEU A 25 9.86 0.95 -1.96
CA LEU A 25 10.36 -0.43 -2.12
C LEU A 25 9.55 -1.28 -3.11
N SER A 26 8.33 -0.87 -3.49
CA SER A 26 7.47 -1.69 -4.35
C SER A 26 7.81 -1.53 -5.82
N ALA A 27 8.62 -2.45 -6.38
CA ALA A 27 8.83 -2.63 -7.83
C ALA A 27 7.64 -3.35 -8.51
N LEU A 28 7.67 -3.50 -9.84
CA LEU A 28 6.66 -4.27 -10.60
C LEU A 28 6.70 -5.75 -10.18
N HIS A 29 5.70 -6.21 -9.41
CA HIS A 29 5.55 -7.63 -9.06
C HIS A 29 4.11 -7.97 -8.65
N ARG A 30 3.76 -9.25 -8.76
CA ARG A 30 2.51 -9.80 -8.23
C ARG A 30 2.61 -9.90 -6.71
N ALA A 31 1.66 -9.31 -6.00
CA ALA A 31 1.62 -9.36 -4.54
C ALA A 31 0.64 -10.46 -4.09
N PRO A 32 1.04 -11.36 -3.16
CA PRO A 32 0.15 -12.39 -2.63
C PRO A 32 -0.94 -11.80 -1.71
N CYS A 33 -0.67 -10.63 -1.10
CA CYS A 33 -1.61 -9.96 -0.20
C CYS A 33 -1.69 -8.44 -0.47
N PRO A 34 -2.87 -7.83 -0.25
CA PRO A 34 -3.05 -6.39 -0.37
C PRO A 34 -2.27 -5.66 0.74
N THR A 35 -1.65 -4.53 0.41
CA THR A 35 -1.12 -3.60 1.44
C THR A 35 -2.23 -2.99 2.30
N ARG A 36 -3.46 -3.03 1.78
CA ARG A 36 -4.65 -2.48 2.41
C ARG A 36 -5.78 -3.51 2.41
N PRO A 37 -5.89 -4.34 3.47
CA PRO A 37 -6.85 -5.44 3.51
C PRO A 37 -8.31 -4.98 3.48
N ASP A 38 -8.60 -3.75 3.96
CA ASP A 38 -9.97 -3.21 3.94
C ASP A 38 -10.50 -2.86 2.53
N LYS A 39 -9.65 -2.89 1.50
CA LYS A 39 -10.03 -2.58 0.12
C LYS A 39 -10.01 -3.78 -0.83
N ALA A 40 -9.68 -4.97 -0.34
CA ALA A 40 -9.56 -6.15 -1.18
C ALA A 40 -10.79 -7.05 -1.05
N LYS A 41 -11.29 -7.53 -2.18
CA LYS A 41 -12.33 -8.56 -2.26
C LYS A 41 -11.68 -9.87 -2.72
N GLN A 42 -12.26 -11.01 -2.35
CA GLN A 42 -11.81 -12.31 -2.83
C GLN A 42 -12.02 -12.44 -4.35
N GLY A 43 -11.15 -13.19 -5.03
CA GLY A 43 -11.20 -13.39 -6.49
C GLY A 43 -10.41 -12.38 -7.34
N TYR A 44 -9.70 -11.43 -6.74
CA TYR A 44 -8.90 -10.44 -7.46
C TYR A 44 -7.40 -10.72 -7.38
N VAL A 45 -6.68 -10.51 -8.48
CA VAL A 45 -5.21 -10.54 -8.52
C VAL A 45 -4.66 -9.13 -8.31
N ILE A 46 -3.66 -8.99 -7.44
CA ILE A 46 -3.08 -7.69 -7.08
C ILE A 46 -1.66 -7.59 -7.66
N TYR A 47 -1.45 -6.58 -8.50
CA TYR A 47 -0.12 -6.19 -8.97
C TYR A 47 0.30 -4.89 -8.28
N ARG A 48 1.56 -4.83 -7.84
CA ARG A 48 2.21 -3.58 -7.42
C ARG A 48 3.08 -3.09 -8.56
N ILE A 49 3.00 -1.81 -8.88
CA ILE A 49 3.72 -1.19 -9.99
C ILE A 49 4.34 0.11 -9.49
N ARG A 50 5.63 0.32 -9.77
CA ARG A 50 6.28 1.61 -9.60
C ARG A 50 6.30 2.33 -10.93
N VAL A 51 5.70 3.50 -10.98
CA VAL A 51 5.77 4.40 -12.13
C VAL A 51 6.76 5.52 -11.79
N ARG A 52 7.64 5.86 -12.75
CA ARG A 52 8.50 7.05 -12.63
C ARG A 52 7.61 8.28 -12.57
N ARG A 53 7.89 9.18 -11.62
CA ARG A 53 7.17 10.46 -11.51
C ARG A 53 7.96 11.52 -12.27
N GLY A 54 7.28 12.27 -13.15
CA GLY A 54 7.92 13.23 -14.07
C GLY A 54 8.18 12.61 -15.45
N GLY A 55 8.07 13.43 -16.50
CA GLY A 55 8.54 13.13 -17.85
C GLY A 55 10.06 13.16 -17.91
#